data_AF-A0A383BRH4-F1
#
_entry.id   AF-A0A383BRH4-F1
#
_cell.length_a   1.000
_cell.length_b   1.000
_cell.length_c   1.000
_cell.angle_alpha   90.00
_cell.angle_beta   90.00
_cell.angle_gamma   90.00
#
_symmetry.space_group_name_H-M   'P 1'
#
loop_
_entity.id
_entity.type
_entity.pdbx_description
1 polymer ?
#
loop_
_entity_poly.entity_id
_entity_poly.type
_entity_poly.pdbx_seq_one_letter_code
_entity_poly.pdbx_strand_id
1 'polypeptide(L)'
;MYNYNCTVQYKNINGDASDTKYRKDFLCVFNEEKYVDTIFNKQNELFEKISMNKKLIEIIEKGKEFGFNCPIYMDNKTIFTMLFSYDFFESFHKCIQDLFIKKTITDSNYNEIINLLS
;
A
#
# COMPACT_ATOMS: atom_id res chain seq x y z
N MET A 1 4.52 14.09 -3.37
CA MET A 1 3.74 13.49 -4.47
C MET A 1 4.11 12.02 -4.61
N TYR A 2 3.12 11.13 -4.71
CA TYR A 2 3.32 9.69 -4.87
C TYR A 2 3.71 9.31 -6.29
N ASN A 3 4.73 8.47 -6.45
CA ASN A 3 5.22 7.96 -7.73
C ASN A 3 4.65 6.57 -8.01
N TYR A 4 3.57 6.52 -8.79
CA TYR A 4 2.96 5.26 -9.22
C TYR A 4 3.73 4.57 -10.36
N ASN A 5 4.77 5.19 -10.94
CA ASN A 5 5.59 4.57 -11.98
C ASN A 5 6.78 3.77 -11.41
N CYS A 6 7.04 3.86 -10.11
CA CYS A 6 8.07 3.03 -9.48
C CYS A 6 7.70 1.55 -9.58
N THR A 7 8.69 0.72 -9.90
CA THR A 7 8.51 -0.73 -9.93
C THR A 7 8.82 -1.31 -8.55
N VAL A 8 7.80 -1.86 -7.88
CA VAL A 8 7.91 -2.52 -6.58
C VAL A 8 7.94 -4.03 -6.79
N GLN A 9 9.05 -4.69 -6.44
CA GLN A 9 9.29 -6.12 -6.75
C GLN A 9 10.22 -6.79 -5.71
N TYR A 10 10.26 -6.28 -4.48
CA TYR A 10 11.18 -6.77 -3.46
C TYR A 10 10.94 -8.25 -3.12
N LYS A 11 9.70 -8.75 -3.23
CA LYS A 11 9.38 -10.17 -2.96
C LYS A 11 10.01 -11.15 -3.95
N ASN A 12 10.52 -10.68 -5.09
CA ASN A 12 11.23 -11.51 -6.08
C ASN A 12 12.71 -11.74 -5.73
N ILE A 13 13.19 -11.17 -4.63
CA ILE A 13 14.57 -11.28 -4.15
C ILE A 13 14.57 -12.14 -2.88
N ASN A 14 15.56 -13.01 -2.74
CA ASN A 14 15.70 -13.89 -1.57
C ASN A 14 16.58 -13.28 -0.48
N GLY A 15 16.26 -13.58 0.78
CA GLY A 15 17.05 -13.22 1.96
C GLY A 15 17.09 -11.71 2.26
N ASP A 16 18.12 -11.27 2.99
CA ASP A 16 18.28 -9.88 3.48
C ASP A 16 18.32 -8.81 2.37
N ALA A 17 18.60 -9.24 1.13
CA ALA A 17 18.53 -8.38 -0.04
C ALA A 17 17.09 -7.93 -0.34
N SER A 18 16.09 -8.74 0.02
CA SER A 18 14.67 -8.39 -0.09
C SER A 18 14.33 -7.21 0.81
N ASP A 19 14.70 -7.25 2.10
CA ASP A 19 14.42 -6.16 3.06
C ASP A 19 15.08 -4.85 2.64
N THR A 20 16.28 -4.95 2.08
CA THR A 20 16.99 -3.79 1.53
C THR A 20 16.26 -3.23 0.31
N LYS A 21 15.76 -4.09 -0.58
CA LYS A 21 14.98 -3.68 -1.75
C LYS A 21 13.62 -3.12 -1.37
N TYR A 22 12.92 -3.68 -0.38
CA TYR A 22 11.67 -3.17 0.16
C TYR A 22 11.82 -1.71 0.60
N ARG A 23 12.87 -1.41 1.39
CA ARG A 23 13.17 -0.04 1.84
C ARG A 23 13.43 0.90 0.66
N LYS A 24 14.18 0.45 -0.35
CA LYS A 24 14.44 1.24 -1.57
C LYS A 24 13.17 1.49 -2.39
N ASP A 25 12.33 0.48 -2.55
CA ASP A 25 11.06 0.57 -3.30
C ASP A 25 10.06 1.49 -2.59
N PHE A 26 9.98 1.38 -1.27
CA PHE A 26 9.17 2.27 -0.45
C PHE A 26 9.61 3.72 -0.59
N LEU A 27 10.91 3.99 -0.55
CA LEU A 27 11.44 5.34 -0.74
C LEU A 27 11.22 5.86 -2.17
N CYS A 28 11.33 4.98 -3.18
CA CYS A 28 11.03 5.32 -4.58
C CYS A 28 9.61 5.87 -4.74
N VAL A 29 8.59 5.18 -4.21
CA VAL A 29 7.19 5.60 -4.40
C VAL A 29 6.87 6.93 -3.73
N PHE A 30 7.66 7.39 -2.76
CA PHE A 30 7.51 8.70 -2.13
C PHE A 30 8.49 9.76 -2.68
N ASN A 31 9.34 9.39 -3.65
CA ASN A 31 10.44 10.19 -4.19
C ASN A 31 11.35 10.72 -3.08
N GLU A 32 11.81 9.83 -2.21
CA GLU A 32 12.72 10.13 -1.12
C GLU A 32 14.01 9.30 -1.26
N GLU A 33 15.12 9.84 -0.77
CA GLU A 33 16.39 9.08 -0.70
C GLU A 33 16.56 8.36 0.64
N LYS A 34 15.86 8.83 1.68
CA LYS A 34 15.92 8.32 3.05
C LYS A 34 14.56 8.48 3.71
N TYR A 35 14.32 7.72 4.78
CA TYR A 35 13.08 7.86 5.53
C TYR A 35 13.03 9.22 6.22
N VAL A 36 11.91 9.92 6.05
CA VAL A 36 11.62 11.24 6.63
C VAL A 36 10.18 11.27 7.10
N ASP A 37 9.91 11.99 8.19
CA ASP A 37 8.58 12.02 8.83
C ASP A 37 7.48 12.54 7.90
N THR A 38 7.86 13.34 6.90
CA THR A 38 6.94 13.85 5.87
C THR A 38 6.34 12.76 4.98
N ILE A 39 6.87 11.54 5.00
CA ILE A 39 6.26 10.39 4.29
C ILE A 39 4.85 10.13 4.81
N PHE A 40 4.61 10.26 6.10
CA PHE A 40 3.27 10.07 6.67
C PHE A 40 2.27 11.11 6.13
N ASN A 41 2.70 12.36 6.00
CA ASN A 41 1.88 13.41 5.38
C ASN A 41 1.58 13.08 3.91
N LYS A 42 2.56 12.55 3.16
CA LYS A 42 2.36 12.09 1.78
C LYS A 42 1.38 10.92 1.68
N GLN A 43 1.37 9.99 2.65
CA GLN A 43 0.39 8.91 2.73
C GLN A 43 -1.02 9.45 2.98
N ASN A 44 -1.17 10.40 3.90
CA ASN A 44 -2.46 11.06 4.17
C ASN A 44 -2.99 11.80 2.95
N GLU A 45 -2.15 12.61 2.30
CA GLU A 45 -2.51 13.30 1.05
C GLU A 45 -2.92 12.33 -0.07
N LEU A 46 -2.22 11.19 -0.15
CA LEU A 46 -2.58 10.14 -1.11
C LEU A 46 -3.95 9.57 -0.76
N PHE A 47 -4.17 9.16 0.48
CA PHE A 47 -5.44 8.60 0.92
C PHE A 47 -6.61 9.54 0.60
N GLU A 48 -6.50 10.83 0.92
CA GLU A 48 -7.54 11.82 0.64
C GLU A 48 -7.89 11.93 -0.86
N LYS A 49 -6.93 11.68 -1.76
CA LYS A 49 -7.15 11.69 -3.21
C LYS A 49 -7.89 10.45 -3.73
N ILE A 50 -7.77 9.32 -3.05
CA ILE A 50 -8.28 8.02 -3.55
C ILE A 50 -9.35 7.38 -2.67
N SER A 51 -9.65 7.99 -1.51
CA SER A 51 -10.59 7.48 -0.49
C SER A 51 -12.04 7.35 -0.97
N MET A 52 -12.42 7.98 -2.08
CA MET A 52 -13.76 7.82 -2.67
C MET A 52 -13.92 6.52 -3.49
N ASN A 53 -12.84 5.77 -3.73
CA ASN A 53 -12.94 4.53 -4.49
C ASN A 53 -13.52 3.39 -3.64
N LYS A 54 -14.62 2.80 -4.10
CA LYS A 54 -15.34 1.72 -3.38
C LYS A 54 -14.47 0.51 -3.07
N LYS A 55 -13.71 0.01 -4.04
CA LYS A 55 -12.84 -1.16 -3.84
C LYS A 55 -11.71 -0.88 -2.86
N LEU A 56 -11.17 0.34 -2.85
CA LEU A 56 -10.20 0.74 -1.83
C LEU A 56 -10.82 0.72 -0.43
N ILE A 57 -12.03 1.25 -0.29
CA ILE A 57 -12.75 1.21 1.00
C ILE A 57 -12.98 -0.24 1.44
N GLU A 58 -13.39 -1.13 0.55
CA GLU A 58 -13.55 -2.56 0.85
C GLU A 58 -12.23 -3.22 1.31
N ILE A 59 -11.10 -2.91 0.66
CA ILE A 59 -9.77 -3.36 1.11
C ILE A 59 -9.46 -2.86 2.52
N ILE A 60 -9.77 -1.59 2.82
CA ILE A 60 -9.55 -1.00 4.14
C ILE A 60 -10.43 -1.67 5.20
N GLU A 61 -11.71 -1.88 4.93
CA GLU A 61 -12.61 -2.58 5.87
C GLU A 61 -12.12 -4.02 6.11
N LYS A 62 -11.63 -4.72 5.09
CA LYS A 62 -11.02 -6.05 5.26
C LYS A 62 -9.74 -6.02 6.08
N GLY A 63 -8.92 -4.99 5.90
CA GLY A 63 -7.75 -4.74 6.74
C GLY A 63 -8.11 -4.56 8.22
N LYS A 64 -9.24 -3.90 8.54
CA LYS A 64 -9.72 -3.77 9.92
C LYS A 64 -10.18 -5.09 10.52
N GLU A 65 -10.89 -5.90 9.73
CA GLU A 65 -11.50 -7.15 10.21
C GLU A 65 -10.46 -8.24 10.48
N PHE A 66 -9.50 -8.40 9.56
CA PHE A 66 -8.65 -9.60 9.51
C PHE A 66 -7.16 -9.29 9.31
N GLY A 67 -6.84 -8.23 8.55
CA GLY A 67 -5.51 -8.08 7.96
C GLY A 67 -4.34 -7.84 8.91
N PHE A 68 -4.58 -7.36 10.14
CA PHE A 68 -3.49 -6.95 11.05
C PHE A 68 -3.55 -7.57 12.44
N ASN A 69 -4.51 -8.45 12.73
CA ASN A 69 -4.69 -9.10 14.04
C ASN A 69 -4.57 -8.15 15.25
N CYS A 70 -5.03 -6.90 15.08
CA CYS A 70 -4.86 -5.87 16.10
C CYS A 70 -6.11 -5.81 16.99
N PRO A 71 -6.01 -5.95 18.32
CA PRO A 71 -7.16 -5.97 19.21
C PRO A 71 -7.77 -4.57 19.47
N ILE A 72 -7.31 -3.53 18.75
CA ILE A 72 -7.75 -2.14 18.90
C ILE A 72 -8.39 -1.65 17.60
N TYR A 73 -9.37 -0.76 17.76
CA TYR A 73 -9.97 -0.07 16.63
C TYR A 73 -8.94 0.83 15.95
N MET A 74 -8.81 0.69 14.63
CA MET A 74 -7.93 1.50 13.80
C MET A 74 -8.77 2.28 12.78
N ASP A 75 -8.46 3.57 12.63
CA ASP A 75 -9.10 4.40 11.64
C ASP A 75 -8.61 4.07 10.22
N ASN A 76 -9.33 4.55 9.20
CA ASN A 76 -9.01 4.25 7.80
C ASN A 76 -7.60 4.71 7.41
N LYS A 77 -7.11 5.82 7.97
CA LYS A 77 -5.78 6.37 7.67
C LYS A 77 -4.66 5.46 8.22
N THR A 78 -4.85 4.92 9.42
CA THR A 78 -3.94 3.95 10.03
C THR A 78 -3.89 2.67 9.21
N ILE A 79 -5.05 2.10 8.87
CA ILE A 79 -5.12 0.90 8.02
C ILE A 79 -4.44 1.14 6.67
N PHE A 80 -4.75 2.27 6.03
CA PHE A 80 -4.13 2.66 4.77
C PHE A 80 -2.60 2.75 4.86
N THR A 81 -2.07 3.26 5.98
CA THR A 81 -0.63 3.31 6.26
C THR A 81 -0.05 1.91 6.42
N MET A 82 -0.75 1.01 7.11
CA MET A 82 -0.30 -0.36 7.33
C MET A 82 -0.27 -1.20 6.05
N LEU A 83 -1.08 -0.88 5.03
CA LEU A 83 -1.00 -1.52 3.71
C LEU A 83 0.33 -1.25 2.97
N PHE A 84 1.16 -0.32 3.47
CA PHE A 84 2.53 -0.15 3.00
C PHE A 84 3.55 -1.02 3.74
N SER A 85 3.14 -1.93 4.62
CA SER A 85 4.05 -2.88 5.25
C SER A 85 4.62 -3.88 4.24
N TYR A 86 5.70 -4.56 4.61
CA TYR A 86 6.39 -5.54 3.77
C TYR A 86 5.46 -6.61 3.19
N ASP A 87 4.45 -7.06 3.94
CA ASP A 87 3.57 -8.13 3.49
C ASP A 87 2.58 -7.69 2.40
N PHE A 88 2.16 -6.43 2.40
CA PHE A 88 1.07 -5.94 1.55
C PHE A 88 1.52 -4.97 0.47
N PHE A 89 2.64 -4.26 0.67
CA PHE A 89 3.01 -3.10 -0.12
C PHE A 89 3.11 -3.36 -1.62
N GLU A 90 3.70 -4.47 -2.04
CA GLU A 90 3.79 -4.81 -3.47
C GLU A 90 2.40 -4.93 -4.13
N SER A 91 1.49 -5.72 -3.55
CA SER A 91 0.12 -5.91 -4.07
C SER A 91 -0.71 -4.63 -3.94
N PHE A 92 -0.52 -3.87 -2.86
CA PHE A 92 -1.18 -2.60 -2.66
C PHE A 92 -0.74 -1.53 -3.66
N HIS A 93 0.55 -1.49 -3.99
CA HIS A 93 1.08 -0.58 -4.99
C HIS A 93 0.42 -0.81 -6.36
N LYS A 94 0.23 -2.07 -6.78
CA LYS A 94 -0.50 -2.41 -8.02
C LYS A 94 -1.94 -1.87 -8.01
N CYS A 95 -2.62 -1.93 -6.86
CA CYS A 95 -3.95 -1.32 -6.70
C CYS A 95 -3.92 0.19 -6.88
N ILE A 96 -2.92 0.87 -6.30
CA ILE A 96 -2.74 2.32 -6.48
C ILE A 96 -2.45 2.66 -7.95
N GLN A 97 -1.60 1.90 -8.64
CA GLN A 97 -1.32 2.07 -10.07
C GLN A 97 -2.61 2.00 -10.91
N ASP A 98 -3.43 0.97 -10.66
CA ASP A 98 -4.73 0.83 -11.30
C ASP A 98 -5.63 2.05 -11.06
N LEU A 99 -5.69 2.59 -9.84
CA LEU A 99 -6.47 3.80 -9.53
C LEU A 99 -5.99 5.02 -10.30
N PHE A 100 -4.68 5.22 -10.46
CA PHE A 100 -4.15 6.37 -11.20
C PHE A 100 -4.39 6.25 -12.71
N ILE A 101 -4.22 5.05 -13.27
CA ILE A 101 -4.31 4.79 -14.72
C ILE A 101 -5.76 4.60 -15.18
N LYS A 102 -6.53 3.78 -14.47
CA LYS A 102 -7.87 3.29 -14.88
C LYS A 102 -9.02 3.88 -14.06
N LYS A 103 -8.72 4.65 -13.00
CA LYS A 103 -9.71 5.20 -12.04
C LYS A 103 -10.49 4.14 -11.24
N THR A 104 -10.06 2.87 -11.33
CA THR A 104 -10.64 1.75 -10.60
C THR A 104 -9.59 0.66 -10.40
N ILE A 105 -9.73 -0.16 -9.35
CA ILE A 105 -8.86 -1.30 -9.07
C ILE A 105 -9.34 -2.49 -9.92
N THR A 106 -8.45 -3.16 -10.65
CA THR A 106 -8.81 -4.37 -11.40
C THR A 106 -9.18 -5.51 -10.46
N ASP A 107 -10.02 -6.43 -10.91
CA ASP A 107 -10.42 -7.59 -10.10
C ASP A 107 -9.21 -8.47 -9.72
N SER A 108 -8.24 -8.59 -10.63
CA SER A 108 -7.00 -9.33 -10.36
C SER A 108 -6.24 -8.75 -9.17
N ASN A 109 -5.92 -7.45 -9.21
CA ASN A 109 -5.16 -6.80 -8.14
C ASN A 109 -5.96 -6.72 -6.84
N TYR A 110 -7.28 -6.51 -6.94
CA TYR A 110 -8.19 -6.53 -5.80
C TYR A 110 -8.18 -7.90 -5.11
N ASN A 111 -8.37 -8.99 -5.85
CA ASN A 111 -8.39 -10.33 -5.27
C ASN A 111 -7.05 -10.71 -4.66
N GLU A 112 -5.92 -10.31 -5.27
CA GLU A 112 -4.58 -10.54 -4.73
C GLU A 112 -4.43 -9.95 -3.33
N ILE A 113 -4.81 -8.68 -3.13
CA ILE A 113 -4.68 -8.04 -1.82
C ILE A 113 -5.70 -8.54 -0.79
N ILE A 114 -6.93 -8.87 -1.21
CA ILE A 114 -7.93 -9.44 -0.32
C ILE A 114 -7.48 -10.81 0.22
N ASN A 115 -6.87 -11.64 -0.63
CA ASN A 115 -6.33 -12.94 -0.21
C ASN A 115 -5.18 -12.80 0.79
N LEU A 116 -4.39 -11.71 0.74
CA LEU A 116 -3.35 -11.45 1.73
C LEU A 116 -3.94 -10.98 3.07
N LEU A 117 -5.08 -10.30 3.04
CA LEU A 117 -5.75 -9.76 4.23
C LEU A 117 -6.71 -10.77 4.90
N SER A 118 -6.94 -11.93 4.30
CA SER A 118 -7.87 -12.98 4.78
C SER A 118 -7.11 -14.08 5.51
#